data_AF-A0A3A5JGW0-F1
#
_entry.id   AF-A0A3A5JGW0-F1
#
_cell.length_a   1.000
_cell.length_b   1.000
_cell.length_c   1.000
_cell.angle_alpha   90.00
_cell.angle_beta   90.00
_cell.angle_gamma   90.00
#
_symmetry.space_group_name_H-M   'P 1'
#
loop_
_entity.id
_entity.type
_entity.pdbx_description
1 polymer ?
#
loop_
_entity_poly.entity_id
_entity_poly.type
_entity_poly.pdbx_seq_one_letter_code
_entity_poly.pdbx_strand_id
1 'polypeptide(L)'
;MSDKPDAEALFEWSDEMASLQLYKAIQNTHQQIDDKEVSHNLSFRDLHLATLMHGLEEADQLTEVIFAARTKLGRDTDHIRPNRAEALRLLMRIGLEEVAPETVEVAVEANKEYAIDKVEEF
;
A
#
# COMPACT_ATOMS: atom_id res chain seq x y z
N MET A 1 -7.99 44.16 12.73
CA MET A 1 -8.64 43.04 12.05
C MET A 1 -7.73 41.84 12.21
N SER A 2 -8.09 40.89 13.06
CA SER A 2 -7.37 39.61 13.15
C SER A 2 -7.95 38.74 12.05
N ASP A 3 -7.18 38.50 11.01
CA ASP A 3 -7.53 37.58 9.95
C ASP A 3 -7.46 36.18 10.57
N LYS A 4 -8.62 35.66 10.97
CA LYS A 4 -8.71 34.27 11.40
C LYS A 4 -8.64 33.45 10.10
N PRO A 5 -7.68 32.54 9.96
CA PRO A 5 -7.62 31.70 8.77
C PRO A 5 -8.98 31.01 8.64
N ASP A 6 -9.49 31.01 7.41
CA ASP A 6 -10.76 30.35 7.11
C ASP A 6 -10.63 28.85 7.43
N ALA A 7 -11.76 28.22 7.76
CA ALA A 7 -11.76 26.83 8.18
C ALA A 7 -11.35 25.86 7.06
N GLU A 8 -11.49 26.26 5.79
CA GLU A 8 -11.06 25.47 4.62
C GLU A 8 -9.53 25.47 4.52
N ALA A 9 -8.87 26.61 4.68
CA ALA A 9 -7.43 26.77 4.72
C ALA A 9 -6.80 26.04 5.91
N LEU A 10 -7.46 26.00 7.07
CA LEU A 10 -7.01 25.20 8.22
C LEU A 10 -7.17 23.69 7.97
N PHE A 11 -8.18 23.27 7.22
CA PHE A 11 -8.43 21.89 6.86
C PHE A 11 -7.46 21.40 5.78
N GLU A 12 -7.22 22.20 4.73
CA GLU A 12 -6.21 21.94 3.70
C GLU A 12 -4.80 21.86 4.32
N TRP A 13 -4.45 22.77 5.23
CA TRP A 13 -3.17 22.70 5.95
C TRP A 13 -3.03 21.46 6.82
N SER A 14 -4.13 20.99 7.43
CA SER A 14 -4.15 19.75 8.21
C SER A 14 -3.88 18.54 7.31
N ASP A 15 -4.53 18.49 6.15
CA ASP A 15 -4.42 17.36 5.20
C ASP A 15 -3.06 17.35 4.50
N GLU A 16 -2.53 18.52 4.10
CA GLU A 16 -1.16 18.63 3.57
C GLU A 16 -0.11 18.17 4.60
N MET A 17 -0.27 18.58 5.86
CA MET A 17 0.63 18.16 6.94
C MET A 17 0.52 16.66 7.22
N ALA A 18 -0.68 16.08 7.18
CA ALA A 18 -0.88 14.65 7.34
C ALA A 18 -0.23 13.86 6.19
N SER A 19 -0.41 14.31 4.95
CA SER A 19 0.23 13.74 3.76
C SER A 19 1.76 13.81 3.84
N LEU A 20 2.32 14.94 4.26
CA LEU A 20 3.77 15.09 4.44
C LEU A 20 4.31 14.18 5.55
N GLN A 21 3.56 13.99 6.64
CA GLN A 21 3.93 13.07 7.70
C GLN A 21 3.94 11.63 7.21
N LEU A 22 2.91 11.21 6.49
CA LEU A 22 2.84 9.87 5.88
C LEU A 22 3.99 9.66 4.88
N TYR A 23 4.23 10.62 3.99
CA TYR A 23 5.32 10.59 3.03
C TYR A 23 6.68 10.29 3.71
N LYS A 24 7.01 11.07 4.75
CA LYS A 24 8.26 10.88 5.52
C LYS A 24 8.29 9.54 6.25
N ALA A 25 7.16 9.11 6.81
CA ALA A 25 7.07 7.82 7.49
C ALA A 25 7.36 6.66 6.52
N ILE A 26 6.90 6.75 5.28
CA ILE A 26 7.14 5.74 4.25
C ILE A 26 8.63 5.71 3.85
N GLN A 27 9.25 6.86 3.57
CA GLN A 27 10.68 6.93 3.26
C GLN A 27 11.55 6.37 4.40
N ASN A 28 11.27 6.77 5.64
CA ASN A 28 11.98 6.25 6.81
C ASN A 28 11.83 4.73 6.95
N THR A 29 10.63 4.21 6.68
CA THR A 29 10.36 2.76 6.75
C THR A 29 11.16 2.00 5.72
N HIS A 30 11.31 2.52 4.50
CA HIS A 30 12.19 1.90 3.49
C HIS A 30 13.63 1.80 3.95
N GLN A 31 14.16 2.90 4.48
CA GLN A 31 15.53 2.90 5.03
C GLN A 31 15.68 1.87 6.16
N GLN A 32 14.71 1.77 7.07
CA GLN A 32 14.72 0.75 8.13
C GLN A 32 14.63 -0.69 7.60
N ILE A 33 13.93 -0.93 6.49
CA ILE A 33 13.89 -2.24 5.83
C ILE A 33 15.26 -2.58 5.23
N ASP A 34 15.89 -1.62 4.56
CA ASP A 34 17.24 -1.76 4.00
C ASP A 34 18.28 -2.06 5.09
N ASP A 35 18.18 -1.34 6.21
CA ASP A 35 19.03 -1.51 7.40
C ASP A 35 18.67 -2.79 8.20
N LYS A 36 17.64 -3.53 7.76
CA LYS A 36 17.10 -4.75 8.39
C LYS A 36 16.59 -4.54 9.81
N GLU A 37 16.26 -3.32 10.17
CA GLU A 37 15.65 -2.95 11.44
C GLU A 37 14.17 -3.34 11.49
N VAL A 38 13.48 -3.36 10.33
CA VAL A 38 12.07 -3.73 10.21
C VAL A 38 11.88 -4.84 9.16
N SER A 39 10.96 -5.78 9.43
CA SER A 39 10.57 -6.81 8.46
C SER A 39 9.53 -6.28 7.47
N HIS A 40 9.70 -6.62 6.20
CA HIS A 40 8.72 -6.34 5.14
C HIS A 40 7.59 -7.38 5.06
N ASN A 41 7.56 -8.36 5.96
CA ASN A 41 6.54 -9.42 5.96
C ASN A 41 5.24 -8.92 6.55
N LEU A 42 4.15 -9.10 5.82
CA LEU A 42 2.81 -8.83 6.32
C LEU A 42 2.22 -10.08 6.98
N SER A 43 1.85 -9.97 8.25
CA SER A 43 1.21 -11.04 9.02
C SER A 43 -0.19 -10.61 9.46
N PHE A 44 -1.20 -11.39 9.12
CA PHE A 44 -2.57 -11.18 9.60
C PHE A 44 -2.87 -12.11 10.77
N ARG A 45 -3.45 -11.55 11.85
CA ARG A 45 -4.02 -12.30 12.97
C ARG A 45 -5.54 -12.24 12.94
N ASP A 46 -6.13 -12.35 11.76
CA ASP A 46 -7.57 -12.39 11.58
C ASP A 46 -8.00 -13.81 11.21
N LEU A 47 -8.83 -14.43 12.07
CA LEU A 47 -9.27 -15.81 11.87
C LEU A 47 -10.13 -15.95 10.62
N HIS A 48 -11.03 -15.01 10.35
CA HIS A 48 -11.96 -15.11 9.23
C HIS A 48 -11.25 -14.97 7.90
N LEU A 49 -10.33 -14.01 7.77
CA LEU A 49 -9.50 -13.85 6.58
C LEU A 49 -8.56 -15.05 6.42
N ALA A 50 -7.99 -15.58 7.50
CA ALA A 50 -7.16 -16.78 7.43
C ALA A 50 -7.96 -17.99 6.91
N THR A 51 -9.18 -18.21 7.42
CA THR A 51 -10.06 -19.28 6.96
C THR A 51 -10.51 -19.07 5.51
N LEU A 52 -10.83 -17.85 5.09
CA LEU A 52 -11.19 -17.55 3.71
C LEU A 52 -10.03 -17.85 2.76
N MET A 53 -8.83 -17.34 3.06
CA MET A 53 -7.65 -17.57 2.22
C MET A 53 -7.32 -19.06 2.13
N HIS A 54 -7.43 -19.79 3.23
CA HIS A 54 -7.23 -21.23 3.22
C HIS A 54 -8.31 -21.96 2.42
N GLY A 55 -9.58 -21.57 2.55
CA GLY A 55 -10.66 -22.14 1.74
C GLY A 55 -10.49 -21.89 0.24
N LEU A 56 -9.99 -20.72 -0.15
CA LEU A 56 -9.68 -20.40 -1.55
C LEU A 56 -8.51 -21.24 -2.09
N GLU A 57 -7.52 -21.55 -1.25
CA GLU A 57 -6.43 -22.47 -1.60
C GLU A 57 -6.95 -23.90 -1.79
N GLU A 58 -7.68 -24.43 -0.82
CA GLU A 58 -8.21 -25.80 -0.85
C GLU A 58 -9.22 -26.03 -1.99
N ALA A 59 -9.92 -24.97 -2.42
CA ALA A 59 -10.85 -25.02 -3.54
C ALA A 59 -10.21 -24.73 -4.91
N ASP A 60 -8.88 -24.55 -4.98
CA ASP A 60 -8.13 -24.14 -6.19
C ASP A 60 -8.61 -22.80 -6.82
N GLN A 61 -9.31 -21.96 -6.05
CA GLN A 61 -9.87 -20.68 -6.53
C GLN A 61 -8.94 -19.48 -6.35
N LEU A 62 -7.81 -19.66 -5.68
CA LEU A 62 -6.87 -18.57 -5.42
C LEU A 62 -6.33 -17.93 -6.71
N THR A 63 -6.14 -18.72 -7.77
CA THR A 63 -5.70 -18.24 -9.09
C THR A 63 -6.71 -17.27 -9.69
N GLU A 64 -8.02 -17.54 -9.56
CA GLU A 64 -9.08 -16.69 -10.09
C GLU A 64 -9.12 -15.33 -9.36
N VAL A 65 -8.94 -15.35 -8.04
CA VAL A 65 -8.86 -14.13 -7.23
C VAL A 65 -7.64 -13.28 -7.63
N ILE A 66 -6.48 -13.90 -7.81
CA ILE A 66 -5.26 -13.20 -8.26
C ILE A 66 -5.46 -12.62 -9.66
N PHE A 67 -6.08 -13.38 -10.58
CA PHE A 67 -6.38 -12.92 -11.94
C PHE A 67 -7.30 -11.69 -11.92
N ALA A 68 -8.41 -11.76 -11.17
CA ALA A 68 -9.35 -10.64 -11.05
C ALA A 68 -8.66 -9.39 -10.45
N ALA A 69 -7.86 -9.57 -9.41
CA ALA A 69 -7.16 -8.48 -8.76
C ALA A 69 -6.07 -7.85 -9.66
N ARG A 70 -5.30 -8.66 -10.39
CA ARG A 70 -4.33 -8.17 -11.40
C ARG A 70 -5.03 -7.40 -12.51
N THR A 71 -6.15 -7.93 -13.01
CA THR A 71 -6.97 -7.27 -14.05
C THR A 71 -7.48 -5.91 -13.57
N LYS A 72 -8.03 -5.84 -12.34
CA LYS A 72 -8.50 -4.59 -11.72
C LYS A 72 -7.39 -3.55 -11.61
N LEU A 73 -6.17 -3.98 -11.31
CA LEU A 73 -4.98 -3.12 -11.18
C LEU A 73 -4.27 -2.86 -12.51
N GLY A 74 -4.79 -3.33 -13.65
CA GLY A 74 -4.15 -3.17 -14.96
C GLY A 74 -2.77 -3.85 -15.07
N ARG A 75 -2.56 -4.95 -14.34
CA ARG A 75 -1.29 -5.71 -14.30
C ARG A 75 -1.33 -6.92 -15.22
N ASP A 76 -0.15 -7.40 -15.59
CA ASP A 76 0.02 -8.62 -16.37
C ASP A 76 -0.67 -9.83 -15.71
N THR A 77 -1.47 -10.54 -16.49
CA THR A 77 -2.25 -11.71 -16.10
C THR A 77 -1.64 -13.02 -16.56
N ASP A 78 -0.50 -12.98 -17.25
CA ASP A 78 0.17 -14.19 -17.71
C ASP A 78 0.90 -14.90 -16.55
N HIS A 79 1.01 -16.22 -16.68
CA HIS A 79 1.76 -17.11 -15.78
C HIS A 79 1.46 -16.94 -14.27
N ILE A 80 0.18 -16.74 -13.93
CA ILE A 80 -0.26 -16.64 -12.53
C ILE A 80 0.06 -17.95 -11.80
N ARG A 81 0.69 -17.82 -10.63
CA ARG A 81 0.88 -18.91 -9.68
C ARG A 81 0.03 -18.65 -8.45
N PRO A 82 -0.77 -19.61 -7.96
CA PRO A 82 -1.55 -19.43 -6.75
C PRO A 82 -0.60 -19.24 -5.56
N ASN A 83 -0.58 -18.02 -5.00
CA ASN A 83 0.23 -17.67 -3.85
C ASN A 83 -0.55 -16.73 -2.93
N ARG A 84 -0.74 -17.14 -1.68
CA ARG A 84 -1.47 -16.35 -0.67
C ARG A 84 -0.93 -14.96 -0.47
N ALA A 85 0.40 -14.83 -0.41
CA ALA A 85 1.06 -13.55 -0.19
C ALA A 85 0.78 -12.59 -1.36
N GLU A 86 0.74 -13.12 -2.58
CA GLU A 86 0.38 -12.34 -3.76
C GLU A 86 -1.07 -11.88 -3.70
N ALA A 87 -2.01 -12.80 -3.45
CA ALA A 87 -3.43 -12.47 -3.35
C ALA A 87 -3.68 -11.38 -2.29
N LEU A 88 -3.13 -11.55 -1.09
CA LEU A 88 -3.25 -10.57 0.00
C LEU A 88 -2.70 -9.20 -0.40
N ARG A 89 -1.50 -9.16 -1.00
CA ARG A 89 -0.89 -7.91 -1.45
C ARG A 89 -1.75 -7.17 -2.47
N LEU A 90 -2.35 -7.88 -3.42
CA LEU A 90 -3.20 -7.29 -4.45
C LEU A 90 -4.53 -6.80 -3.86
N LEU A 91 -5.18 -7.62 -3.03
CA LEU A 91 -6.46 -7.29 -2.41
C LEU A 91 -6.34 -6.09 -1.46
N MET A 92 -5.27 -6.01 -0.67
CA MET A 92 -5.03 -4.83 0.17
C MET A 92 -4.81 -3.57 -0.65
N ARG A 93 -4.08 -3.66 -1.76
CA ARG A 93 -3.84 -2.52 -2.64
C ARG A 93 -5.17 -2.00 -3.20
N ILE A 94 -6.03 -2.90 -3.69
CA ILE A 94 -7.36 -2.55 -4.15
C ILE A 94 -8.19 -1.92 -3.03
N GLY A 95 -8.22 -2.53 -1.84
CA GLY A 95 -8.98 -2.00 -0.71
C GLY A 95 -8.51 -0.61 -0.28
N LEU A 96 -7.20 -0.35 -0.30
CA LEU A 96 -6.65 0.98 -0.02
C LEU A 96 -6.96 1.99 -1.13
N GLU A 97 -6.85 1.60 -2.41
CA GLU A 97 -7.22 2.46 -3.55
C GLU A 97 -8.71 2.83 -3.52
N GLU A 98 -9.58 1.94 -3.05
CA GLU A 98 -11.03 2.18 -2.96
C GLU A 98 -11.43 3.03 -1.75
N VAL A 99 -10.78 2.85 -0.61
CA VAL A 99 -11.16 3.52 0.65
C VAL A 99 -10.40 4.83 0.89
N ALA A 100 -9.15 4.91 0.42
CA ALA A 100 -8.25 6.04 0.71
C ALA A 100 -7.26 6.29 -0.47
N PRO A 101 -7.76 6.71 -1.65
CA PRO A 101 -6.92 6.91 -2.84
C PRO A 101 -5.77 7.91 -2.62
N GLU A 102 -6.02 9.03 -1.93
CA GLU A 102 -5.02 10.05 -1.57
C GLU A 102 -3.81 9.45 -0.82
N THR A 103 -4.06 8.47 0.07
CA THR A 103 -3.00 7.76 0.81
C THR A 103 -2.12 6.93 -0.12
N VAL A 104 -2.71 6.34 -1.16
CA VAL A 104 -1.98 5.56 -2.17
C VAL A 104 -1.12 6.48 -3.03
N GLU A 105 -1.61 7.66 -3.39
CA GLU A 105 -0.86 8.66 -4.15
C GLU A 105 0.38 9.14 -3.38
N VAL A 106 0.22 9.50 -2.11
CA VAL A 106 1.35 9.87 -1.22
C VAL A 106 2.39 8.74 -1.16
N ALA A 107 1.94 7.49 -1.04
CA ALA A 107 2.84 6.34 -1.01
C ALA A 107 3.57 6.14 -2.34
N VAL A 108 2.92 6.36 -3.48
CA VAL A 108 3.53 6.27 -4.81
C VAL A 108 4.64 7.31 -4.96
N GLU A 109 4.39 8.56 -4.59
CA GLU A 109 5.41 9.61 -4.68
C GLU A 109 6.58 9.35 -3.74
N ALA A 110 6.33 8.95 -2.49
CA ALA A 110 7.39 8.58 -1.54
C ALA A 110 8.28 7.45 -2.06
N ASN A 111 7.70 6.46 -2.73
CA ASN A 111 8.45 5.34 -3.31
C ASN A 111 9.33 5.77 -4.50
N LYS A 112 8.83 6.69 -5.35
CA LYS A 112 9.60 7.19 -6.50
C LYS A 112 10.84 7.95 -6.04
N GLU A 113 10.67 8.86 -5.10
CA GLU A 113 11.76 9.68 -4.57
C GLU A 113 12.80 8.83 -3.84
N TYR A 114 12.37 7.87 -3.01
CA TYR A 114 13.30 6.95 -2.37
C TYR A 114 14.13 6.14 -3.39
N ALA A 115 13.52 5.72 -4.50
CA ALA A 115 14.23 5.00 -5.56
C ALA A 115 15.24 5.89 -6.29
N ILE A 116 14.96 7.18 -6.44
CA ILE A 116 15.89 8.17 -7.01
C ILE A 116 17.07 8.38 -6.05
N ASP A 117 16.80 8.66 -4.77
CA ASP A 117 17.82 8.85 -3.73
C ASP A 117 18.80 7.67 -3.69
N LYS A 118 18.29 6.43 -3.76
CA LYS A 118 19.13 5.23 -3.80
C LYS A 118 20.04 5.17 -5.01
N VAL A 119 19.60 5.63 -6.18
CA VAL A 119 20.42 5.61 -7.39
C VAL A 119 21.52 6.67 -7.33
N GLU A 120 21.27 7.82 -6.70
CA GLU A 120 22.26 8.89 -6.53
C GLU A 120 23.32 8.60 -5.46
N GLU A 121 23.05 7.70 -4.51
CA GLU A 121 24.04 7.21 -3.52
C GLU A 121 25.09 6.25 -4.11
N PHE A 122 24.92 5.77 -5.35
CA PHE A 122 25.86 4.87 -6.06
C PHE A 122 26.67 5.58 -7.15
#